data_AF-A0A970YZK5-F1
#
_entry.id   AF-A0A970YZK5-F1
#
_cell.length_a   1.000
_cell.length_b   1.000
_cell.length_c   1.000
_cell.angle_alpha   90.00
_cell.angle_beta   90.00
_cell.angle_gamma   90.00
#
_symmetry.space_group_name_H-M   'P 1'
#
loop_
_entity.id
_entity.type
_entity.pdbx_description
1 polymer ?
#
loop_
_entity_poly.entity_id
_entity_poly.type
_entity_poly.pdbx_seq_one_letter_code
_entity_poly.pdbx_strand_id
1 'polypeptide(L)'
;MYQTSTYFRSANRANTYLAKEIIEATPQKLLIKVYDFAIANCKRGNMAKTNRALTELINALNFEDEKAKEISTGLMRLYQFCQDEMRKNNTDIVYKILTDLRETWITIFNRQPEK
;
A
#
# COMPACT_ATOMS: atom_id res chain seq x y z
N MET A 1 -42.60 -23.51 2.81
CA MET A 1 -42.03 -22.18 2.51
C MET A 1 -40.79 -21.99 3.37
N TYR A 2 -39.60 -21.91 2.80
CA TYR A 2 -38.53 -21.03 3.28
C TYR A 2 -37.66 -20.66 2.08
N GLN A 3 -37.63 -19.36 1.77
CA GLN A 3 -36.96 -18.78 0.62
C GLN A 3 -35.44 -18.77 0.82
N THR A 4 -34.73 -19.09 -0.26
CA THR A 4 -33.28 -19.09 -0.40
C THR A 4 -32.73 -17.66 -0.39
N SER A 5 -31.82 -17.38 0.54
CA SER A 5 -31.13 -16.09 0.70
C SER A 5 -30.18 -15.77 -0.48
N THR A 6 -30.63 -14.91 -1.39
CA THR A 6 -29.88 -14.35 -2.51
C THR A 6 -28.95 -13.18 -2.11
N TYR A 7 -28.01 -13.40 -1.19
CA TYR A 7 -27.07 -12.34 -0.75
C TYR A 7 -25.62 -12.51 -1.24
N PHE A 8 -25.28 -13.62 -1.91
CA PHE A 8 -23.88 -13.92 -2.28
C PHE A 8 -23.42 -13.45 -3.68
N ARG A 9 -24.28 -12.80 -4.48
CA ARG A 9 -23.98 -12.55 -5.90
C ARG A 9 -23.41 -11.16 -6.24
N SER A 10 -23.57 -10.14 -5.38
CA SER A 10 -23.11 -8.77 -5.71
C SER A 10 -21.65 -8.49 -5.31
N ALA A 11 -21.18 -9.03 -4.18
CA ALA A 11 -19.80 -8.86 -3.70
C ALA A 11 -18.76 -9.40 -4.71
N ASN A 12 -19.11 -10.47 -5.42
CA ASN A 12 -18.21 -11.12 -6.37
C ASN A 12 -18.00 -10.31 -7.68
N ARG A 13 -19.00 -9.52 -8.09
CA ARG A 13 -18.89 -8.65 -9.28
C ARG A 13 -18.04 -7.41 -9.00
N ALA A 14 -18.22 -6.77 -7.83
CA ALA A 14 -17.34 -5.68 -7.40
C ALA A 14 -15.87 -6.13 -7.34
N ASN A 15 -15.62 -7.35 -6.85
CA ASN A 15 -14.29 -7.97 -6.88
C ASN A 15 -13.75 -8.18 -8.31
N THR A 16 -14.59 -8.53 -9.29
CA THR A 16 -14.12 -8.76 -10.67
C THR A 16 -13.69 -7.45 -11.35
N TYR A 17 -14.43 -6.36 -11.15
CA TYR A 17 -14.05 -5.04 -11.68
C TYR A 17 -12.78 -4.50 -11.00
N LEU A 18 -12.70 -4.59 -9.66
CA LEU A 18 -11.50 -4.20 -8.93
C LEU A 18 -10.29 -5.04 -9.33
N ALA A 19 -10.47 -6.35 -9.55
CA ALA A 19 -9.41 -7.24 -10.03
C ALA A 19 -8.94 -6.85 -11.44
N LYS A 20 -9.85 -6.55 -12.37
CA LYS A 20 -9.49 -6.04 -13.70
C LYS A 20 -8.71 -4.74 -13.62
N GLU A 21 -9.18 -3.80 -12.81
CA GLU A 21 -8.49 -2.50 -12.61
C GLU A 21 -7.09 -2.68 -12.02
N ILE A 22 -6.86 -3.71 -11.20
CA ILE A 22 -5.54 -4.05 -10.65
C ILE A 22 -4.65 -4.69 -11.73
N ILE A 23 -5.19 -5.62 -12.52
CA ILE A 23 -4.44 -6.29 -13.59
C ILE A 23 -3.98 -5.29 -14.66
N GLU A 24 -4.83 -4.31 -14.97
CA GLU A 24 -4.56 -3.26 -15.95
C GLU A 24 -3.84 -2.03 -15.35
N ALA A 25 -3.57 -2.02 -14.05
CA ALA A 25 -2.96 -0.87 -13.39
C ALA A 25 -1.47 -0.74 -13.75
N THR A 26 -1.03 0.51 -13.92
CA THR A 26 0.40 0.81 -14.03
C THR A 26 1.11 0.52 -12.70
N PRO A 27 2.43 0.24 -12.71
CA PRO A 27 3.21 0.04 -11.48
C PRO A 27 3.06 1.20 -10.48
N GLN A 28 2.97 2.44 -10.96
CA GLN A 28 2.74 3.62 -10.13
C GLN A 28 1.39 3.54 -9.41
N LYS A 29 0.32 3.15 -10.13
CA LYS A 29 -1.02 3.02 -9.56
C LYS A 29 -1.09 1.87 -8.55
N LEU A 30 -0.37 0.76 -8.80
CA LEU A 30 -0.24 -0.34 -7.85
C LEU A 30 0.46 0.10 -6.56
N LEU A 31 1.56 0.85 -6.66
CA LEU A 31 2.27 1.40 -5.51
C LEU A 31 1.33 2.21 -4.61
N ILE A 32 0.58 3.15 -5.19
CA ILE A 32 -0.37 3.98 -4.43
C ILE A 32 -1.46 3.12 -3.77
N LYS A 33 -1.98 2.09 -4.46
CA LYS A 33 -2.98 1.18 -3.87
C LYS A 33 -2.42 0.40 -2.67
N VAL A 34 -1.14 0.01 -2.68
CA VAL A 34 -0.50 -0.64 -1.51
C VAL A 34 -0.39 0.33 -0.33
N TYR A 35 -0.01 1.59 -0.58
CA TYR A 35 -0.05 2.63 0.47
C TYR A 35 -1.45 2.88 1.01
N ASP A 36 -2.46 3.01 0.14
CA ASP A 36 -3.87 3.17 0.56
C ASP A 36 -4.32 2.03 1.47
N PHE A 37 -3.95 0.80 1.11
CA PHE A 37 -4.26 -0.38 1.92
C PHE A 37 -3.53 -0.34 3.27
N ALA A 38 -2.24 0.02 3.30
CA ALA A 38 -1.47 0.11 4.54
C ALA A 38 -2.04 1.19 5.47
N ILE A 39 -2.33 2.38 4.95
CA ILE A 39 -2.88 3.53 5.69
C ILE A 39 -4.27 3.20 6.25
N ALA A 40 -5.16 2.61 5.44
CA ALA A 40 -6.50 2.26 5.86
C ALA A 40 -6.51 1.22 7.00
N ASN A 41 -5.59 0.26 6.98
CA ASN A 41 -5.45 -0.74 8.03
C ASN A 41 -4.72 -0.20 9.26
N CYS A 42 -3.73 0.67 9.07
CA CYS A 42 -3.02 1.37 10.16
C CYS A 42 -4.00 2.20 10.99
N LYS A 43 -4.87 2.98 10.34
CA LYS A 43 -5.92 3.77 11.02
C LYS A 43 -6.92 2.91 11.81
N ARG A 44 -7.06 1.64 11.46
CA ARG A 44 -7.92 0.65 12.16
C ARG A 44 -7.17 -0.14 13.23
N GLY A 45 -5.89 0.16 13.48
CA GLY A 45 -5.04 -0.62 14.39
C GLY A 45 -4.74 -2.04 13.90
N ASN A 46 -4.97 -2.36 12.62
CA ASN A 46 -4.78 -3.71 12.10
C ASN A 46 -3.31 -3.97 11.75
N MET A 47 -2.50 -4.25 12.78
CA MET A 47 -1.07 -4.55 12.66
C MET A 47 -0.76 -5.58 11.58
N ALA A 48 -1.48 -6.71 11.56
CA ALA A 48 -1.20 -7.80 10.64
C ALA A 48 -1.33 -7.37 9.17
N LYS A 49 -2.39 -6.64 8.81
CA LYS A 49 -2.61 -6.17 7.45
C LYS A 49 -1.66 -5.03 7.08
N THR A 50 -1.40 -4.10 7.99
CA THR A 50 -0.42 -3.03 7.77
C THR A 50 0.97 -3.60 7.51
N ASN A 51 1.44 -4.53 8.36
CA ASN A 51 2.77 -5.12 8.22
C ASN A 51 2.90 -5.95 6.95
N ARG A 52 1.84 -6.65 6.54
CA ARG A 52 1.81 -7.35 5.24
C ARG A 52 2.06 -6.39 4.08
N ALA A 53 1.37 -5.25 4.04
CA ALA A 53 1.57 -4.26 2.99
C ALA A 53 2.96 -3.62 3.03
N LEU A 54 3.50 -3.34 4.22
CA LEU A 54 4.87 -2.87 4.39
C LEU A 54 5.88 -3.89 3.84
N THR A 55 5.66 -5.19 4.06
CA THR A 55 6.51 -6.24 3.48
C THR A 55 6.46 -6.24 1.95
N GLU A 56 5.28 -6.08 1.34
CA GLU A 56 5.18 -5.96 -0.11
C GLU A 56 5.93 -4.73 -0.64
N LEU A 57 5.85 -3.59 0.06
CA LEU A 57 6.62 -2.39 -0.30
C LEU A 57 8.14 -2.62 -0.20
N ILE A 58 8.61 -3.33 0.83
CA ILE A 58 10.03 -3.71 0.97
C ILE A 58 10.46 -4.62 -0.18
N ASN A 59 9.67 -5.64 -0.50
CA ASN A 59 9.98 -6.60 -1.56
C ASN A 59 10.00 -5.95 -2.95
N ALA A 60 9.30 -4.83 -3.12
CA ALA A 60 9.27 -4.08 -4.38
C ALA A 60 10.46 -3.09 -4.56
N LEU A 61 11.33 -2.94 -3.57
CA LEU A 61 12.48 -2.05 -3.65
C LEU A 61 13.55 -2.59 -4.60
N ASN A 62 14.17 -1.68 -5.37
CA ASN A 62 15.25 -2.03 -6.29
C ASN A 62 16.61 -1.77 -5.64
N PHE A 63 17.38 -2.84 -5.42
CA PHE A 63 18.74 -2.79 -4.88
C PHE A 63 19.83 -3.06 -5.93
N GLU A 64 19.43 -3.44 -7.14
CA GLU A 64 20.32 -3.77 -8.26
C GLU A 64 20.73 -2.52 -9.05
N ASP A 65 19.88 -1.48 -9.09
CA ASP A 65 20.24 -0.19 -9.70
C ASP A 65 20.95 0.71 -8.68
N GLU A 66 22.23 0.98 -8.91
CA GLU A 66 23.06 1.88 -8.10
C GLU A 66 22.43 3.24 -7.81
N LYS A 67 21.65 3.81 -8.75
CA LYS A 67 20.96 5.10 -8.53
C LYS A 67 19.79 4.97 -7.57
N ALA A 68 19.15 3.81 -7.52
CA ALA A 68 18.01 3.55 -6.63
C ALA A 68 18.45 3.02 -5.26
N LYS A 69 19.61 2.37 -5.18
CA LYS A 69 20.09 1.63 -4.02
C LYS A 69 20.11 2.43 -2.71
N GLU A 70 20.56 3.68 -2.76
CA GLU A 70 20.59 4.55 -1.57
C GLU A 70 19.17 4.83 -1.05
N ILE A 71 18.26 5.26 -1.93
CA ILE A 71 16.87 5.54 -1.60
C ILE A 71 16.16 4.26 -1.13
N SER A 72 16.36 3.14 -1.82
CA SER A 72 15.81 1.83 -1.45
C SER A 72 16.25 1.41 -0.06
N THR A 73 17.52 1.61 0.29
CA THR A 73 18.02 1.30 1.63
C THR A 73 17.35 2.16 2.70
N GLY A 74 17.16 3.46 2.43
CA GLY A 74 16.44 4.37 3.33
C GLY A 74 14.98 3.97 3.53
N LEU A 75 14.27 3.70 2.44
CA LEU A 75 12.87 3.26 2.47
C LEU A 75 12.70 1.93 3.20
N MET A 76 13.59 0.96 2.96
CA MET A 76 13.56 -0.33 3.66
C MET A 76 13.62 -0.14 5.17
N ARG A 77 14.58 0.67 5.66
CA ARG A 77 14.72 0.96 7.09
C ARG A 77 13.50 1.67 7.66
N LEU A 78 12.94 2.62 6.92
CA LEU A 78 11.74 3.34 7.34
C LEU A 78 10.50 2.43 7.41
N TYR A 79 10.35 1.48 6.48
CA TYR A 79 9.28 0.49 6.53
C TYR A 79 9.46 -0.51 7.67
N GLN A 80 10.69 -0.96 7.93
CA GLN A 80 10.99 -1.81 9.09
C GLN A 80 10.67 -1.09 10.40
N PHE A 81 11.06 0.19 10.52
CA PHE A 81 10.67 1.05 11.63
C PHE A 81 9.14 1.11 11.79
N CYS A 82 8.40 1.32 10.69
CA CYS A 82 6.93 1.31 10.74
C CYS A 82 6.37 -0.02 11.24
N GLN A 83 6.94 -1.16 10.83
CA GLN A 83 6.51 -2.47 11.30
C GLN A 83 6.73 -2.63 12.81
N ASP A 84 7.85 -2.12 13.34
CA ASP A 84 8.16 -2.13 14.77
C ASP A 84 7.22 -1.23 15.57
N GLU A 85 6.94 -0.02 15.07
CA GLU A 85 5.99 0.88 15.72
C GLU A 85 4.56 0.34 15.71
N MET A 86 4.14 -0.36 14.65
CA MET A 86 2.86 -1.09 14.64
C MET A 86 2.81 -2.19 15.72
N ARG A 87 3.92 -2.89 16.01
CA ARG A 87 3.98 -3.88 17.11
C ARG A 87 3.86 -3.23 18.48
N LYS A 88 4.35 -2.00 18.62
CA LYS A 88 4.24 -1.19 19.85
C LYS A 88 2.90 -0.47 19.97
N ASN A 89 1.98 -0.67 19.02
CA ASN A 89 0.70 0.03 18.93
C ASN A 89 0.83 1.56 18.75
N ASN A 90 1.98 2.03 18.26
CA ASN A 90 2.24 3.44 17.95
C ASN A 90 1.72 3.74 16.54
N THR A 91 0.40 3.68 16.35
CA THR A 91 -0.22 3.77 15.02
C THR A 91 -0.14 5.15 14.39
N ASP A 92 -0.13 6.22 15.20
CA ASP A 92 -0.21 7.59 14.69
C ASP A 92 1.05 8.01 13.92
N ILE A 93 2.23 7.63 14.42
CA ILE A 93 3.49 7.92 13.74
C ILE A 93 3.60 7.14 12.42
N VAL A 94 3.14 5.89 12.40
CA VAL A 94 3.10 5.06 11.19
C VAL A 94 2.13 5.65 10.17
N TYR A 95 0.94 6.06 10.62
CA TYR A 95 -0.06 6.68 9.77
C TYR A 95 0.50 7.95 9.11
N LYS A 96 1.17 8.80 9.89
CA LYS A 96 1.79 10.03 9.37
C LYS A 96 2.86 9.71 8.31
N ILE A 97 3.82 8.84 8.62
CA ILE A 97 4.90 8.49 7.70
C ILE A 97 4.35 7.95 6.38
N LEU A 98 3.40 7.01 6.43
CA LEU A 98 2.85 6.40 5.22
C LEU A 98 2.03 7.38 4.39
N THR A 99 1.32 8.31 5.04
CA THR A 99 0.56 9.37 4.36
C THR A 99 1.51 10.33 3.64
N ASP A 100 2.54 10.85 4.32
CA ASP A 100 3.51 11.78 3.75
C ASP A 100 4.26 11.15 2.55
N LEU A 101 4.66 9.87 2.66
CA LEU A 101 5.31 9.14 1.55
C LEU A 101 4.36 8.96 0.36
N ARG A 102 3.11 8.57 0.60
CA ARG A 102 2.10 8.41 -0.46
C ARG A 102 1.89 9.73 -1.19
N GLU A 103 1.75 10.83 -0.47
CA GLU A 103 1.57 12.17 -1.04
C GLU A 103 2.78 12.59 -1.87
N THR A 104 3.99 12.24 -1.41
CA THR A 104 5.24 12.47 -2.16
C THR A 104 5.23 11.72 -3.48
N TRP A 105 4.86 10.43 -3.49
CA TRP A 105 4.77 9.64 -4.72
C TRP A 105 3.71 10.19 -5.68
N ILE A 106 2.53 10.55 -5.18
CA ILE A 106 1.48 11.18 -5.99
C ILE A 106 2.00 12.47 -6.63
N THR A 107 2.72 13.29 -5.86
CA THR A 107 3.32 14.54 -6.36
C THR A 107 4.32 14.27 -7.47
N ILE A 108 5.20 13.28 -7.30
CA ILE A 108 6.19 12.87 -8.32
C ILE A 108 5.48 12.35 -9.58
N PHE A 109 4.47 11.51 -9.45
CA PHE A 109 3.76 10.94 -10.61
C PHE A 109 2.93 11.97 -11.37
N ASN A 110 2.45 13.01 -10.68
CA ASN A 110 1.71 14.12 -11.31
C ASN A 110 2.62 15.18 -11.93
N ARG A 111 3.86 15.31 -11.46
CA ARG A 111 4.91 16.09 -12.13
C ARG A 111 5.41 15.27 -13.32
N GLN A 112 4.75 15.41 -14.48
CA GLN A 112 5.31 14.94 -15.75
C GLN A 112 6.75 15.46 -15.90
N PRO A 113 7.73 14.65 -16.35
CA PRO A 113 9.04 15.20 -16.67
C PRO A 113 8.87 16.20 -17.82
N GLU A 114 9.32 17.44 -17.62
CA GLU A 114 9.60 18.34 -18.74
C GLU A 114 10.57 17.58 -19.67
N LYS A 115 10.13 17.34 -20.90
CA LYS A 115 10.94 16.71 -21.95
C LYS A 115 12.11 17.60 -22.34
#